data_AF-A0A2M8H3P5-F1
#
_entry.id   AF-A0A2M8H3P5-F1
#
_cell.length_a   1.000
_cell.length_b   1.000
_cell.length_c   1.000
_cell.angle_alpha   90.00
_cell.angle_beta   90.00
_cell.angle_gamma   90.00
#
_symmetry.space_group_name_H-M   'P 1'
#
loop_
_entity.id
_entity.type
_entity.pdbx_description
1 polymer ?
#
loop_
_entity_poly.entity_id
_entity_poly.type
_entity_poly.pdbx_seq_one_letter_code
_entity_poly.pdbx_strand_id
1 'polypeptide(L)' 'MFFHSLHDLLTMGGYGGFVWGAFGVAITAMLILLGTSIGKRKRIMQTVRDKQNRQERLAAAEKLEDTL' A
#
# COMPACT_ATOMS: atom_id res chain seq x y z
N MET A 1 -1.74 -24.19 -34.61
CA MET A 1 -1.13 -23.07 -33.86
C MET A 1 -2.27 -22.43 -33.08
N PHE A 2 -2.35 -22.72 -31.77
CA PHE A 2 -3.62 -22.60 -31.00
C PHE A 2 -3.98 -21.16 -30.59
N PHE A 3 -3.06 -20.21 -30.72
CA PHE A 3 -3.30 -18.79 -30.51
C PHE A 3 -2.48 -18.02 -31.56
N HIS A 4 -3.16 -17.25 -32.42
CA HIS A 4 -2.48 -16.48 -33.47
C HIS A 4 -2.19 -15.04 -33.06
N SER A 5 -2.72 -14.56 -31.92
CA SER A 5 -2.54 -13.19 -31.46
C SER A 5 -2.79 -13.02 -29.96
N LEU A 6 -2.29 -11.93 -29.38
CA LEU A 6 -2.62 -11.51 -28.01
C LEU A 6 -4.12 -11.25 -27.82
N HIS A 7 -4.82 -10.87 -28.90
CA HIS A 7 -6.28 -10.69 -28.91
C HIS A 7 -7.00 -12.03 -28.66
N ASP A 8 -6.54 -13.12 -29.27
CA ASP A 8 -7.09 -14.48 -29.06
C ASP A 8 -6.91 -14.97 -27.62
N LEU A 9 -5.86 -14.55 -26.93
CA LEU A 9 -5.65 -14.86 -25.51
C LEU A 9 -6.57 -14.06 -24.59
N LEU A 10 -6.94 -12.83 -25.00
CA LEU A 10 -7.84 -11.96 -24.26
C LEU A 10 -9.32 -12.29 -24.50
N THR A 11 -9.67 -12.74 -25.70
CA THR A 11 -11.05 -13.08 -26.06
C THR A 11 -11.34 -14.58 -25.96
N MET A 12 -10.33 -15.47 -26.07
CA MET A 12 -10.45 -16.94 -26.01
C MET A 12 -11.76 -17.45 -26.61
N GLY A 13 -12.03 -17.10 -27.87
CA GLY A 13 -13.25 -17.52 -28.58
C GLY A 13 -14.59 -17.10 -27.96
N GLY A 14 -14.60 -16.05 -27.12
CA GLY A 14 -15.79 -15.51 -26.43
C GLY A 14 -15.79 -15.68 -24.91
N TYR A 15 -14.90 -16.49 -24.34
CA TYR A 15 -14.85 -16.79 -22.90
C TYR A 15 -13.88 -15.92 -22.10
N GLY A 16 -13.00 -15.18 -22.78
CA GLY A 16 -11.97 -14.40 -22.11
C GLY A 16 -12.52 -13.34 -21.16
N GLY A 17 -13.70 -12.77 -21.45
CA GLY A 17 -14.35 -11.80 -20.56
C GLY A 17 -14.62 -12.32 -19.15
N PHE A 18 -15.02 -13.59 -19.01
CA PHE A 18 -15.28 -14.20 -17.70
C PHE A 18 -13.98 -14.49 -16.93
N VAL A 19 -12.96 -14.99 -17.63
CA VAL A 19 -11.65 -15.32 -17.05
C VAL A 19 -10.94 -14.06 -16.58
N TRP A 20 -10.81 -13.07 -17.45
CA TRP A 20 -10.16 -11.80 -17.13
C TRP A 20 -10.96 -10.98 -16.12
N GLY A 21 -12.28 -11.12 -16.05
CA GLY A 21 -13.10 -10.55 -14.98
C GLY A 21 -12.75 -11.12 -13.60
N ALA A 22 -12.74 -12.43 -13.45
CA ALA A 22 -12.36 -13.09 -12.20
C ALA A 22 -10.90 -12.81 -11.80
N PHE A 23 -9.97 -12.92 -12.75
CA PHE A 23 -8.57 -12.58 -12.53
C PHE A 23 -8.39 -11.09 -12.19
N GLY A 24 -9.13 -10.20 -12.84
CA GLY A 24 -9.11 -8.76 -12.57
C GLY A 24 -9.53 -8.45 -11.14
N VAL A 25 -10.57 -9.10 -10.63
CA VAL A 25 -11.01 -8.95 -9.23
C VAL A 25 -9.92 -9.44 -8.27
N ALA A 26 -9.33 -10.61 -8.52
CA ALA A 26 -8.27 -11.16 -7.68
C ALA A 26 -7.01 -10.26 -7.66
N ILE A 27 -6.57 -9.79 -8.83
CA ILE A 27 -5.45 -8.86 -8.96
C ILE A 27 -5.76 -7.56 -8.22
N THR A 28 -6.97 -7.01 -8.38
CA THR A 28 -7.40 -5.79 -7.70
C THR A 28 -7.37 -5.95 -6.18
N ALA A 29 -7.90 -7.06 -5.66
CA ALA A 29 -7.86 -7.36 -4.23
C ALA A 29 -6.43 -7.44 -3.69
N MET A 30 -5.53 -8.10 -4.44
CA MET A 30 -4.11 -8.21 -4.08
C MET A 30 -3.40 -6.85 -4.10
N LEU A 31 -3.68 -6.00 -5.09
CA LEU A 31 -3.16 -4.63 -5.17
C LEU A 31 -3.67 -3.76 -4.01
N ILE A 32 -4.94 -3.85 -3.65
CA ILE A 32 -5.50 -3.14 -2.49
C ILE A 32 -4.80 -3.60 -1.21
N LEU A 33 -4.60 -4.90 -1.03
CA LEU A 33 -3.92 -5.43 0.14
C LEU A 33 -2.46 -4.96 0.21
N LEU A 34 -1.75 -4.97 -0.92
CA LEU A 34 -0.37 -4.45 -1.00
C LEU A 34 -0.33 -2.95 -0.69
N GLY A 35 -1.21 -2.16 -1.30
CA GLY A 35 -1.30 -0.70 -1.07
C GLY A 35 -1.60 -0.38 0.38
N THR A 36 -2.55 -1.09 1.00
CA THR A 36 -2.88 -0.91 2.43
C THR A 36 -1.76 -1.38 3.36
N SER A 37 -1.05 -2.46 3.03
CA SER A 37 0.12 -2.95 3.77
C SER A 37 1.25 -1.91 3.79
N ILE A 38 1.58 -1.36 2.61
CA ILE A 38 2.61 -0.32 2.48
C ILE A 38 2.17 0.98 3.19
N GLY A 39 0.91 1.39 3.02
CA GLY A 39 0.34 2.59 3.63
C GLY A 39 0.30 2.54 5.16
N LYS A 40 -0.04 1.38 5.75
CA LYS A 40 -0.06 1.20 7.21
C LYS A 40 1.31 1.39 7.83
N ARG A 41 2.38 0.86 7.21
CA ARG A 41 3.75 1.03 7.70
C ARG A 41 4.17 2.51 7.73
N LYS A 42 3.82 3.26 6.69
CA LYS A 42 4.10 4.70 6.61
C LYS A 42 3.32 5.49 7.67
N ARG A 43 2.05 5.14 7.88
CA ARG A 43 1.19 5.80 8.88
C ARG A 43 1.71 5.60 10.30
N ILE A 44 2.14 4.38 10.66
CA ILE A 44 2.73 4.10 11.98
C ILE A 44 4.02 4.91 12.19
N MET A 45 4.92 4.93 11.20
CA MET A 45 6.16 5.71 11.31
C MET A 45 5.93 7.21 11.45
N GLN A 46 4.92 7.78 10.76
CA GLN A 46 4.54 9.18 10.92
C GLN A 46 4.05 9.49 12.32
N THR A 47 3.16 8.64 12.86
CA THR A 47 2.63 8.83 14.23
C THR A 47 3.74 8.74 15.30
N VAL A 48 4.74 7.88 15.11
CA VAL A 48 5.90 7.79 16.03
C VAL A 48 6.76 9.05 15.94
N ARG A 49 7.03 9.57 14.74
CA ARG A 49 7.80 10.82 14.56
C ARG A 49 7.12 12.04 15.17
N ASP A 50 5.80 12.16 15.01
CA ASP A 50 5.05 13.26 15.62
C ASP A 50 5.08 13.20 17.15
N LYS A 51 5.08 12.00 17.74
CA LYS A 51 5.23 11.81 19.19
C LYS A 51 6.66 12.12 19.66
N GLN A 52 7.67 11.71 18.91
CA GLN A 52 9.08 12.00 19.23
C GLN A 52 9.35 13.51 19.22
N ASN A 53 8.91 14.24 18.17
CA ASN A 53 9.09 15.70 18.10
C ASN A 53 8.47 16.44 19.30
N ARG A 54 7.33 15.97 19.82
CA ARG A 54 6.71 16.55 21.01
C ARG A 54 7.52 16.26 22.27
N GLN A 55 8.01 15.04 22.42
CA GLN A 55 8.84 14.63 23.56
C GLN A 55 10.19 15.38 23.57
N GLU A 56 10.82 15.58 22.42
CA GLU A 56 12.08 16.35 22.30
C GLU A 56 11.90 17.80 22.75
N ARG A 57 10.77 18.44 22.42
CA ARG A 57 10.49 19.81 22.86
C ARG A 57 10.26 19.92 24.37
N LEU A 58 9.61 18.93 24.97
CA LEU A 58 9.41 18.86 26.42
C LEU A 58 10.73 18.56 27.14
N ALA A 59 11.52 17.62 26.63
CA ALA A 59 12.84 17.31 27.19
C ALA A 59 13.83 18.48 27.07
N ALA A 60 13.75 19.29 26.01
CA ALA A 60 14.55 20.50 25.87
C ALA A 60 14.14 21.59 26.88
N ALA A 61 12.85 21.72 27.18
CA ALA A 61 12.36 22.63 28.21
C ALA A 61 12.76 22.14 29.62
N GLU A 62 12.62 20.86 29.90
CA GLU A 62 13.02 20.24 31.18
C GLU A 62 14.53 20.37 31.43
N LYS A 63 15.37 20.17 30.41
CA LYS A 63 16.82 20.40 30.52
C LYS A 63 17.20 21.86 30.77
N LEU A 64 16.40 22.81 30.32
CA LEU A 64 16.62 24.24 30.57
C LEU A 64 16.23 24.62 32.00
N GLU A 65 15.24 23.96 32.59
CA GLU A 65 14.83 24.16 33.99
C GLU A 65 15.79 23.51 34.99
N ASP A 66 16.40 22.36 34.66
CA ASP A 66 17.35 21.64 35.53
C ASP A 66 18.77 22.26 35.55
N THR A 67 19.04 23.26 34.70
CA THR A 67 20.35 23.94 34.60
C THR A 67 20.37 25.33 35.28
N LEU A 68 19.27 25.78 35.90
CA LEU A 68 19.16 27.05 36.64
C LEU A 68 19.17 26.83 38.16
#